data_AF-A0A2K5C3H3-F1
#
_entry.id   AF-A0A2K5C3H3-F1
#
_cell.length_a   1.000
_cell.length_b   1.000
_cell.length_c   1.000
_cell.angle_alpha   90.00
_cell.angle_beta   90.00
_cell.angle_gamma   90.00
#
_symmetry.space_group_name_H-M   'P 1'
#
loop_
_entity.id
_entity.type
_entity.pdbx_description
1 polymer ?
#
loop_
_entity_poly.entity_id
_entity_poly.type
_entity_poly.pdbx_seq_one_letter_code
_entity_poly.pdbx_strand_id
1 'polypeptide(L)'
;VAQGVLWILLGLLLWSDPGTASLPLLMKSVIQALAELEQKAPAAKASHKASAWLLSAPSSGPHNHLYHFLLEARSLDAAELDPYSLSPELQGLTKEVARHGVRDGQEYGVVLAPDGSTVAVEPLLAGLQAGLQGRRVINLPLDSTAAPREAGVTFPDVAALAPDGRVPSSPGLRDAAPDVTTANIGTSSPDATTGSPDVQASLPDAKAKSPPTTVDSLLAVTLAGNLGLTFLPGSQSQSHPGLGSEGCWDQLSAPQTFRLLDPRASLLTMAFLNGALDGFILGDYLSQTPEPRPSLSHLLSQYYGAGVAGDPGFRSNFRRQKGAALTSAPILAQQVWGTLVLLQRLEPVHPQLQHMSQEHLAQVATNATKEFTEAFLGCPAIHPRCRWGAAPYRGRPTPLQLPLGFLYVHHTYVPAPPCMDFARCAANMRSMQRYHQDTQDWEDIGYSFVVGSDGYVYEGRGWYWVGAHTLGHNSRGFGVAIVGNYTAALPTEAALRTVRDTLPSCAVRAGLLRPDYALLGHRQLVRTDCPGDALFDQLRTWPHFTANVKTRPARSVSQRSRREPSPLTLPASDLQ
;
A
#
# COMPACT_ATOMS: atom_id res chain seq x y z
N VAL A 1 -13.56 46.25 43.00
CA VAL A 1 -14.04 45.59 41.76
C VAL A 1 -12.90 45.31 40.78
N ALA A 2 -11.94 46.23 40.56
CA ALA A 2 -10.84 46.02 39.60
C ALA A 2 -9.78 44.95 39.98
N GLN A 3 -9.54 44.69 41.27
CA GLN A 3 -8.59 43.64 41.70
C GLN A 3 -9.19 42.22 41.72
N GLY A 4 -10.51 42.08 41.80
CA GLY A 4 -11.19 40.78 41.76
C GLY A 4 -11.27 40.20 40.34
N VAL A 5 -11.37 41.06 39.32
CA VAL A 5 -11.46 40.64 37.91
C VAL A 5 -10.11 40.14 37.39
N LEU A 6 -8.99 40.67 37.90
CA LEU A 6 -7.64 40.23 37.49
C LEU A 6 -7.29 38.82 37.99
N TRP A 7 -7.78 38.41 39.16
CA TRP A 7 -7.60 37.05 39.67
C TRP A 7 -8.54 36.02 39.03
N ILE A 8 -9.72 36.44 38.57
CA ILE A 8 -10.63 35.57 37.81
C ILE A 8 -10.08 35.33 36.39
N LEU A 9 -9.46 36.35 35.75
CA LEU A 9 -8.79 36.17 34.46
C LEU A 9 -7.48 35.38 34.57
N LEU A 10 -6.73 35.49 35.68
CA LEU A 10 -5.53 34.67 35.92
C LEU A 10 -5.89 33.23 36.33
N GLY A 11 -7.00 33.03 37.03
CA GLY A 11 -7.55 31.71 37.36
C GLY A 11 -8.15 30.97 36.16
N LEU A 12 -8.76 31.70 35.20
CA LEU A 12 -9.23 31.15 33.93
C LEU A 12 -8.10 30.90 32.90
N LEU A 13 -6.91 31.45 33.11
CA LEU A 13 -5.70 31.16 32.33
C LEU A 13 -4.81 30.06 32.95
N LEU A 14 -5.08 29.65 34.19
CA LEU A 14 -4.33 28.63 34.92
C LEU A 14 -5.15 27.38 35.29
N TRP A 15 -6.45 27.38 34.98
CA TRP A 15 -7.27 26.17 34.87
C TRP A 15 -7.77 26.01 33.44
N SER A 16 -6.83 25.70 32.55
CA SER A 16 -7.15 24.68 31.56
C SER A 16 -7.39 23.40 32.36
N ASP A 17 -8.59 22.81 32.25
CA ASP A 17 -8.71 21.36 32.44
C ASP A 17 -7.50 20.69 31.76
N PRO A 18 -6.93 19.59 32.28
CA PRO A 18 -5.97 18.79 31.53
C PRO A 18 -6.72 18.12 30.36
N GLY A 19 -7.16 18.94 29.41
CA GLY A 19 -7.64 18.55 28.10
C GLY A 19 -6.43 18.07 27.34
N THR A 20 -6.19 16.77 27.46
CA THR A 20 -5.65 15.87 26.43
C THR A 20 -5.26 16.59 25.14
N ALA A 21 -4.04 17.15 25.09
CA ALA A 21 -3.45 17.50 23.81
C ALA A 21 -3.14 16.17 23.12
N SER A 22 -4.03 15.70 22.24
CA SER A 22 -3.80 14.48 21.46
C SER A 22 -2.58 14.72 20.56
N LEU A 23 -1.55 13.89 20.72
CA LEU A 23 -0.39 13.94 19.83
C LEU A 23 -0.87 13.75 18.40
N PRO A 24 -0.26 14.43 17.41
CA PRO A 24 -0.55 14.14 16.03
C PRO A 24 -0.34 12.65 15.71
N LEU A 25 -1.30 12.08 14.97
CA LEU A 25 -1.35 10.68 14.55
C LEU A 25 -0.30 10.39 13.47
N LEU A 26 0.96 10.36 13.89
CA LEU A 26 2.13 10.16 13.04
C LEU A 26 2.83 8.86 13.40
N MET A 27 3.33 8.14 12.38
CA MET A 27 4.11 6.92 12.59
C MET A 27 5.35 7.16 13.48
N LYS A 28 5.95 8.36 13.41
CA LYS A 28 7.05 8.74 14.31
C LYS A 28 6.66 8.68 15.79
N SER A 29 5.41 9.00 16.12
CA SER A 29 4.89 8.99 17.49
C SER A 29 4.71 7.54 17.98
N VAL A 30 4.29 6.63 17.09
CA VAL A 30 4.24 5.18 17.38
C VAL A 30 5.64 4.62 17.61
N ILE A 31 6.61 4.99 16.77
CA ILE A 31 8.02 4.61 16.93
C ILE A 31 8.58 5.11 18.27
N GLN A 32 8.22 6.33 18.67
CA GLN A 32 8.62 6.88 19.96
C GLN A 32 8.01 6.11 21.14
N ALA A 33 6.72 5.78 21.07
CA ALA A 33 6.07 4.95 22.10
C ALA A 33 6.75 3.58 22.23
N LEU A 34 7.08 2.92 21.12
CA LEU A 34 7.84 1.67 21.12
C LEU A 34 9.23 1.83 21.76
N ALA A 35 9.95 2.90 21.41
CA ALA A 35 11.28 3.14 21.96
C ALA A 35 11.26 3.33 23.49
N GLU A 36 10.27 4.05 24.02
CA GLU A 36 10.11 4.23 25.48
C GLU A 36 9.75 2.92 26.19
N LEU A 37 8.90 2.09 25.59
CA LEU A 37 8.57 0.76 26.13
C LEU A 37 9.77 -0.19 26.11
N GLU A 38 10.54 -0.19 25.01
CA GLU A 38 11.71 -1.05 24.83
C GLU A 38 12.85 -0.71 25.80
N GLN A 39 13.03 0.58 26.16
CA GLN A 39 14.03 1.00 27.16
C GLN A 39 13.70 0.51 28.57
N LYS A 40 12.42 0.25 28.86
CA LYS A 40 11.93 -0.10 30.20
C LYS A 40 11.71 -1.60 30.37
N ALA A 41 11.78 -2.39 29.30
CA ALA A 41 11.64 -3.83 29.31
C ALA A 41 13.02 -4.53 29.37
N PRO A 42 13.13 -5.75 29.95
CA PRO A 42 14.38 -6.52 29.91
C PRO A 42 14.84 -6.74 28.46
N ALA A 43 16.11 -6.45 28.18
CA ALA A 43 16.67 -6.42 26.81
C ALA A 43 16.34 -7.67 25.97
N ALA A 44 16.36 -8.87 26.58
CA ALA A 44 16.10 -10.13 25.87
C ALA A 44 14.63 -10.31 25.40
N LYS A 45 13.68 -9.54 25.94
CA LYS A 45 12.24 -9.65 25.61
C LYS A 45 11.60 -8.29 25.30
N ALA A 46 12.41 -7.24 25.14
CA ALA A 46 11.94 -5.86 25.03
C ALA A 46 10.98 -5.66 23.86
N SER A 47 11.39 -6.09 22.66
CA SER A 47 10.58 -6.02 21.44
C SER A 47 9.23 -6.74 21.60
N HIS A 48 9.24 -7.98 22.10
CA HIS A 48 8.04 -8.77 22.34
C HIS A 48 7.07 -8.10 23.31
N LYS A 49 7.59 -7.58 24.43
CA LYS A 49 6.76 -6.93 25.45
C LYS A 49 6.17 -5.61 24.94
N ALA A 50 6.96 -4.82 24.20
CA ALA A 50 6.51 -3.53 23.68
C ALA A 50 5.36 -3.67 22.66
N SER A 51 5.49 -4.56 21.66
CA SER A 51 4.41 -4.82 20.69
C SER A 51 3.18 -5.46 21.34
N ALA A 52 3.39 -6.43 22.24
CA ALA A 52 2.31 -7.06 23.01
C ALA A 52 1.50 -6.05 23.82
N TRP A 53 2.19 -5.13 24.52
CA TRP A 53 1.55 -4.13 25.36
C TRP A 53 0.68 -3.17 24.54
N LEU A 54 1.17 -2.69 23.39
CA LEU A 54 0.40 -1.83 22.49
C LEU A 54 -0.85 -2.52 21.94
N LEU A 55 -0.74 -3.79 21.55
CA LEU A 55 -1.88 -4.61 21.09
C LEU A 55 -2.88 -4.91 22.23
N SER A 56 -2.41 -4.91 23.48
CA SER A 56 -3.23 -5.20 24.67
C SER A 56 -3.83 -3.95 25.31
N ALA A 57 -3.54 -2.76 24.78
CA ALA A 57 -4.01 -1.50 25.36
C ALA A 57 -5.55 -1.51 25.49
N PRO A 58 -6.09 -1.17 26.68
CA PRO A 58 -7.50 -1.36 26.98
C PRO A 58 -8.39 -0.46 26.11
N SER A 59 -9.19 -1.10 25.26
CA SER A 59 -10.42 -0.51 24.72
C SER A 59 -11.49 -1.60 24.61
N SER A 60 -12.71 -1.27 25.01
CA SER A 60 -13.83 -2.19 25.21
C SER A 60 -14.34 -2.77 23.87
N GLY A 61 -14.05 -4.05 23.61
CA GLY A 61 -14.64 -4.81 22.50
C GLY A 61 -14.07 -6.24 22.46
N PRO A 62 -14.81 -7.21 21.90
CA PRO A 62 -14.43 -8.62 21.91
C PRO A 62 -13.07 -8.80 21.22
N HIS A 63 -12.12 -9.38 21.94
CA HIS A 63 -10.81 -9.72 21.40
C HIS A 63 -10.98 -10.67 20.21
N ASN A 64 -10.33 -10.37 19.10
CA ASN A 64 -10.28 -11.26 17.93
C ASN A 64 -9.72 -12.63 18.39
N HIS A 65 -10.58 -13.65 18.48
CA HIS A 65 -10.18 -14.96 19.00
C HIS A 65 -9.06 -15.59 18.17
N LEU A 66 -8.97 -15.25 16.87
CA LEU A 66 -7.88 -15.67 16.00
C LEU A 66 -6.55 -15.09 16.47
N TYR A 67 -6.51 -13.79 16.81
CA TYR A 67 -5.30 -13.14 17.33
C TYR A 67 -4.92 -13.74 18.68
N HIS A 68 -5.90 -13.93 19.56
CA HIS A 68 -5.65 -14.54 20.87
C HIS A 68 -5.08 -15.97 20.74
N PHE A 69 -5.63 -16.77 19.82
CA PHE A 69 -5.19 -18.14 19.57
C PHE A 69 -3.79 -18.19 18.93
N LEU A 70 -3.58 -17.45 17.84
CA LEU A 70 -2.33 -17.53 17.06
C LEU A 70 -1.15 -16.84 17.74
N LEU A 71 -1.40 -15.74 18.47
CA LEU A 71 -0.37 -14.99 19.17
C LEU A 71 -0.16 -15.48 20.62
N GLU A 72 -0.83 -16.58 21.04
CA GLU A 72 -0.76 -17.17 22.38
C GLU A 72 -0.95 -16.14 23.51
N ALA A 73 -2.08 -15.42 23.50
CA ALA A 73 -2.35 -14.34 24.45
C ALA A 73 -2.38 -14.73 25.94
N ARG A 74 -2.27 -16.04 26.27
CA ARG A 74 -2.07 -16.52 27.65
C ARG A 74 -0.63 -16.41 28.18
N SER A 75 0.36 -16.03 27.36
CA SER A 75 1.73 -15.70 27.84
C SER A 75 2.19 -14.27 27.50
N LEU A 76 1.25 -13.39 27.16
CA LEU A 76 1.52 -11.96 27.15
C LEU A 76 1.60 -11.49 28.61
N ASP A 77 2.77 -11.60 29.24
CA ASP A 77 3.13 -10.86 30.46
C ASP A 77 3.21 -9.34 30.15
N ALA A 78 2.20 -8.79 29.46
CA ALA A 78 1.99 -7.35 29.30
C ALA A 78 1.68 -6.70 30.65
N ALA A 79 1.22 -7.49 31.63
CA ALA A 79 0.95 -7.07 33.00
C ALA A 79 2.20 -6.62 33.79
N GLU A 80 3.42 -6.93 33.32
CA GLU A 80 4.66 -6.47 33.98
C GLU A 80 5.07 -5.03 33.60
N LEU A 81 4.54 -4.48 32.50
CA LEU A 81 4.80 -3.08 32.13
C LEU A 81 3.77 -2.19 32.83
N ASP A 82 4.23 -1.45 33.84
CA ASP A 82 3.40 -0.50 34.59
C ASP A 82 2.66 0.44 33.61
N PRO A 83 1.32 0.55 33.66
CA PRO A 83 0.56 1.47 32.80
C PRO A 83 1.05 2.93 32.87
N TYR A 84 1.76 3.34 33.93
CA TYR A 84 2.41 4.66 34.06
C TYR A 84 3.78 4.78 33.37
N SER A 85 4.19 3.77 32.59
CA SER A 85 5.51 3.75 31.94
C SER A 85 5.63 4.64 30.69
N LEU A 86 4.53 5.04 30.04
CA LEU A 86 4.57 6.03 28.96
C LEU A 86 4.28 7.44 29.49
N SER A 87 4.80 8.46 28.79
CA SER A 87 4.29 9.83 28.98
C SER A 87 2.76 9.85 28.77
N PRO A 88 1.99 10.70 29.51
CA PRO A 88 0.54 10.78 29.36
C PRO A 88 0.08 10.98 27.91
N GLU A 89 0.85 11.75 27.15
CA GLU A 89 0.62 12.05 25.74
C GLU A 89 0.77 10.79 24.86
N LEU A 90 1.85 10.01 25.06
CA LEU A 90 2.04 8.75 24.34
C LEU A 90 1.05 7.69 24.80
N GLN A 91 0.69 7.64 26.08
CA GLN A 91 -0.35 6.74 26.55
C GLN A 91 -1.70 7.04 25.86
N GLY A 92 -2.06 8.32 25.71
CA GLY A 92 -3.22 8.76 24.93
C GLY A 92 -3.16 8.29 23.48
N LEU A 93 -2.04 8.54 22.80
CA LEU A 93 -1.80 8.08 21.44
C LEU A 93 -1.98 6.56 21.30
N THR A 94 -1.40 5.77 22.20
CA THR A 94 -1.48 4.31 22.12
C THR A 94 -2.93 3.80 22.21
N LYS A 95 -3.77 4.45 23.02
CA LYS A 95 -5.21 4.14 23.07
C LYS A 95 -5.92 4.48 21.75
N GLU A 96 -5.54 5.57 21.09
CA GLU A 96 -6.12 5.99 19.81
C GLU A 96 -5.71 5.08 18.64
N VAL A 97 -4.49 4.53 18.68
CA VAL A 97 -3.94 3.72 17.57
C VAL A 97 -4.04 2.20 17.79
N ALA A 98 -4.31 1.74 19.01
CA ALA A 98 -4.28 0.31 19.37
C ALA A 98 -5.30 -0.55 18.62
N ARG A 99 -6.46 0.02 18.25
CA ARG A 99 -7.50 -0.69 17.50
C ARG A 99 -7.84 0.02 16.21
N HIS A 100 -7.82 -0.74 15.13
CA HIS A 100 -8.30 -0.33 13.84
C HIS A 100 -9.82 -0.46 13.77
N GLY A 101 -10.46 0.45 13.05
CA GLY A 101 -11.88 0.35 12.76
C GLY A 101 -12.37 1.45 11.84
N VAL A 102 -13.53 1.21 11.22
CA VAL A 102 -14.22 2.18 10.38
C VAL A 102 -15.61 2.43 10.95
N ARG A 103 -15.95 3.70 11.17
CA ARG A 103 -17.28 4.12 11.64
C ARG A 103 -17.65 5.47 11.03
N ASP A 104 -18.85 5.56 10.47
CA ASP A 104 -19.42 6.79 9.90
C ASP A 104 -18.50 7.47 8.87
N GLY A 105 -17.82 6.68 8.02
CA GLY A 105 -16.88 7.17 7.01
C GLY A 105 -15.54 7.69 7.58
N GLN A 106 -15.33 7.61 8.89
CA GLN A 106 -14.06 7.86 9.55
C GLN A 106 -13.36 6.54 9.85
N GLU A 107 -12.04 6.54 9.70
CA GLU A 107 -11.19 5.41 10.02
C GLU A 107 -10.28 5.76 11.21
N TYR A 108 -10.18 4.82 12.15
CA TYR A 108 -9.49 4.93 13.44
C TYR A 108 -8.37 3.90 13.51
N GLY A 109 -7.43 4.06 14.45
CA GLY A 109 -6.31 3.13 14.56
C GLY A 109 -5.22 3.32 13.51
N VAL A 110 -5.19 4.49 12.85
CA VAL A 110 -4.33 4.78 11.71
C VAL A 110 -3.42 5.98 11.96
N VAL A 111 -2.27 5.98 11.29
CA VAL A 111 -1.28 7.06 11.39
C VAL A 111 -0.74 7.44 10.01
N LEU A 112 -0.30 8.70 9.87
CA LEU A 112 0.40 9.18 8.68
C LEU A 112 1.89 8.81 8.77
N ALA A 113 2.37 8.08 7.77
CA ALA A 113 3.76 7.69 7.63
C ALA A 113 4.59 8.76 6.87
N PRO A 114 5.92 8.81 7.07
CA PRO A 114 6.82 9.76 6.39
C PRO A 114 6.81 9.70 4.86
N ASP A 115 6.46 8.53 4.31
CA ASP A 115 6.30 8.30 2.87
C ASP A 115 4.98 8.85 2.29
N GLY A 116 4.17 9.51 3.14
CA GLY A 116 2.87 10.09 2.81
C GLY A 116 1.72 9.09 2.87
N SER A 117 1.98 7.80 3.07
CA SER A 117 0.92 6.80 3.16
C SER A 117 0.24 6.80 4.54
N THR A 118 -0.99 6.29 4.60
CA THR A 118 -1.68 6.05 5.87
C THR A 118 -1.56 4.57 6.21
N VAL A 119 -1.32 4.26 7.48
CA VAL A 119 -1.03 2.90 7.96
C VAL A 119 -1.86 2.59 9.19
N ALA A 120 -2.58 1.48 9.18
CA ALA A 120 -3.24 0.94 10.38
C ALA A 120 -2.22 0.27 11.29
N VAL A 121 -2.20 0.66 12.57
CA VAL A 121 -1.16 0.25 13.52
C VAL A 121 -1.40 -1.16 14.06
N GLU A 122 -2.66 -1.53 14.31
CA GLU A 122 -3.01 -2.86 14.82
C GLU A 122 -2.49 -4.02 13.94
N PRO A 123 -2.81 -4.10 12.63
CA PRO A 123 -2.32 -5.20 11.80
C PRO A 123 -0.80 -5.16 11.57
N LEU A 124 -0.18 -3.97 11.62
CA LEU A 124 1.28 -3.83 11.60
C LEU A 124 1.92 -4.50 12.82
N LEU A 125 1.47 -4.14 14.02
CA LEU A 125 2.00 -4.67 15.27
C LEU A 125 1.73 -6.19 15.42
N ALA A 126 0.57 -6.66 14.94
CA ALA A 126 0.25 -8.08 14.92
C ALA A 126 1.24 -8.89 14.08
N GLY A 127 1.63 -8.38 12.90
CA GLY A 127 2.64 -9.01 12.05
C GLY A 127 4.03 -9.03 12.69
N LEU A 128 4.45 -7.92 13.31
CA LEU A 128 5.71 -7.86 14.06
C LEU A 128 5.73 -8.89 15.21
N GLN A 129 4.64 -8.98 15.98
CA GLN A 129 4.52 -9.94 17.08
C GLN A 129 4.62 -11.39 16.59
N ALA A 130 3.92 -11.74 15.51
CA ALA A 130 3.98 -13.07 14.91
C ALA A 130 5.39 -13.40 14.38
N GLY A 131 6.06 -12.42 13.79
CA GLY A 131 7.46 -12.56 13.34
C GLY A 131 8.42 -12.85 14.48
N LEU A 132 8.32 -12.08 15.58
CA LEU A 132 9.14 -12.27 16.76
C LEU A 132 8.93 -13.66 17.40
N GLN A 133 7.69 -14.17 17.40
CA GLN A 133 7.34 -15.51 17.93
C GLN A 133 7.85 -16.68 17.07
N GLY A 134 8.48 -16.41 15.92
CA GLY A 134 9.02 -17.42 15.03
C GLY A 134 7.92 -18.17 14.29
N ARG A 135 7.30 -17.49 13.31
CA ARG A 135 6.39 -18.00 12.27
C ARG A 135 5.92 -19.44 12.49
N ARG A 136 4.83 -19.60 13.24
CA ARG A 136 4.25 -20.90 13.58
C ARG A 136 3.40 -21.44 12.44
N VAL A 137 3.48 -22.74 12.22
CA VAL A 137 2.63 -23.50 11.31
C VAL A 137 1.63 -24.30 12.13
N ILE A 138 0.34 -23.99 11.98
CA ILE A 138 -0.75 -24.69 12.66
C ILE A 138 -1.23 -25.81 11.75
N ASN A 139 -1.24 -27.06 12.23
CA ASN A 139 -1.76 -28.20 11.47
C ASN A 139 -3.29 -28.29 11.58
N LEU A 140 -3.95 -28.60 10.47
CA LEU A 140 -5.38 -28.86 10.36
C LEU A 140 -5.60 -30.34 9.95
N PRO A 141 -6.50 -31.10 10.61
CA PRO A 141 -7.37 -30.68 11.71
C PRO A 141 -6.60 -30.38 13.01
N LEU A 142 -7.06 -29.38 13.77
CA LEU A 142 -6.64 -29.22 15.17
C LEU A 142 -6.88 -30.55 15.89
N ASP A 143 -5.84 -31.14 16.47
CA ASP A 143 -5.96 -32.39 17.23
C ASP A 143 -7.03 -32.20 18.33
N SER A 144 -7.97 -33.16 18.45
CA SER A 144 -9.11 -33.14 19.39
C SER A 144 -8.71 -33.07 20.88
N THR A 145 -7.43 -32.96 21.21
CA THR A 145 -6.92 -32.79 22.57
C THR A 145 -6.92 -31.33 23.05
N ALA A 146 -7.15 -30.35 22.17
CA ALA A 146 -7.26 -28.94 22.53
C ALA A 146 -8.73 -28.50 22.71
N ALA A 147 -9.50 -29.19 23.55
CA ALA A 147 -10.67 -28.58 24.18
C ALA A 147 -10.19 -27.61 25.29
N PRO A 148 -10.87 -26.47 25.53
CA PRO A 148 -10.53 -25.62 26.66
C PRO A 148 -10.85 -26.40 27.94
N ARG A 149 -9.81 -26.96 28.57
CA ARG A 149 -9.92 -27.50 29.93
C ARG A 149 -10.17 -26.32 30.88
N GLU A 150 -11.45 -26.06 31.14
CA GLU A 150 -11.85 -25.39 32.37
C GLU A 150 -11.55 -26.29 33.57
N ALA A 151 -11.22 -25.61 34.68
CA ALA A 151 -11.06 -26.13 36.04
C ALA A 151 -9.83 -27.02 36.30
N GLY A 152 -8.83 -26.37 36.92
CA GLY A 152 -8.16 -26.82 38.14
C GLY A 152 -7.59 -28.24 38.17
N VAL A 153 -6.27 -28.33 38.24
CA VAL A 153 -5.48 -29.07 39.26
C VAL A 153 -4.04 -29.18 38.75
N THR A 154 -3.11 -28.81 39.63
CA THR A 154 -1.65 -28.91 39.57
C THR A 154 -1.13 -30.23 39.03
N PHE A 155 -0.08 -30.21 38.19
CA PHE A 155 0.78 -31.37 37.98
C PHE A 155 2.28 -31.01 37.88
N PRO A 156 3.17 -31.95 38.27
CA PRO A 156 4.57 -31.70 38.63
C PRO A 156 5.55 -31.84 37.45
N ASP A 157 6.78 -31.46 37.73
CA ASP A 157 8.00 -31.50 36.91
C ASP A 157 8.16 -32.73 36.00
N VAL A 158 8.64 -32.49 34.78
CA VAL A 158 9.31 -33.51 33.96
C VAL A 158 10.62 -32.96 33.41
N ALA A 159 11.67 -33.70 33.76
CA ALA A 159 13.07 -33.43 33.50
C ALA A 159 13.47 -33.52 32.02
N ALA A 160 14.48 -32.73 31.68
CA ALA A 160 15.24 -32.80 30.44
C ALA A 160 16.05 -34.10 30.35
N LEU A 161 16.02 -34.74 29.17
CA LEU A 161 16.96 -35.79 28.80
C LEU A 161 17.73 -35.34 27.56
N ALA A 162 19.00 -35.00 27.77
CA ALA A 162 20.03 -34.93 26.75
C ALA A 162 20.64 -36.33 26.53
N PRO A 163 21.14 -36.67 25.33
CA PRO A 163 22.05 -37.79 25.17
C PRO A 163 23.50 -37.30 25.00
N ASP A 164 24.37 -37.76 25.89
CA ASP A 164 25.83 -37.67 25.77
C ASP A 164 26.39 -39.01 25.25
N GLY A 165 27.42 -38.95 24.43
CA GLY A 165 27.87 -40.04 23.56
C GLY A 165 28.83 -41.06 24.17
N ARG A 166 29.06 -42.16 23.43
CA ARG A 166 30.34 -42.89 23.38
C ARG A 166 30.45 -43.78 22.12
N VAL A 167 31.60 -43.66 21.47
CA VAL A 167 32.11 -44.38 20.27
C VAL A 167 33.01 -45.54 20.72
N PRO A 168 33.20 -46.62 19.92
CA PRO A 168 34.42 -46.85 19.08
C PRO A 168 34.03 -47.45 17.70
N SER A 169 34.78 -47.48 16.58
CA SER A 169 36.19 -47.26 16.19
C SER A 169 36.29 -47.24 14.64
N SER A 170 37.21 -46.44 14.06
CA SER A 170 37.58 -46.37 12.61
C SER A 170 38.51 -47.53 12.15
N PRO A 171 38.97 -47.68 10.87
CA PRO A 171 39.71 -46.71 10.01
C PRO A 171 39.23 -46.67 8.53
N GLY A 172 39.58 -45.75 7.62
CA GLY A 172 40.51 -44.64 7.56
C GLY A 172 40.57 -44.04 6.12
N LEU A 173 41.50 -43.09 5.94
CA LEU A 173 42.06 -42.49 4.71
C LEU A 173 41.51 -41.15 4.15
N ARG A 174 42.26 -40.10 4.53
CA ARG A 174 43.03 -39.13 3.70
C ARG A 174 42.32 -38.01 2.91
N ASP A 175 42.50 -36.81 3.45
CA ASP A 175 43.15 -35.61 2.86
C ASP A 175 42.85 -35.21 1.42
N ALA A 176 42.25 -34.02 1.25
CA ALA A 176 42.91 -32.81 0.70
C ALA A 176 41.88 -31.78 0.21
N ALA A 177 41.92 -30.58 0.80
CA ALA A 177 41.66 -29.34 0.05
C ALA A 177 42.88 -29.09 -0.88
N PRO A 178 42.84 -28.26 -1.96
CA PRO A 178 42.32 -26.90 -1.93
C PRO A 178 41.82 -26.31 -3.28
N ASP A 179 41.56 -25.00 -3.21
CA ASP A 179 41.88 -23.96 -4.19
C ASP A 179 40.85 -23.40 -5.18
N VAL A 180 40.67 -22.10 -4.98
CA VAL A 180 40.14 -21.07 -5.88
C VAL A 180 41.24 -20.72 -6.88
N THR A 181 40.96 -20.81 -8.18
CA THR A 181 41.65 -20.00 -9.21
C THR A 181 40.72 -19.67 -10.38
N THR A 182 40.84 -18.42 -10.81
CA THR A 182 40.25 -17.73 -11.96
C THR A 182 40.77 -18.25 -13.30
N ALA A 183 39.91 -18.32 -14.33
CA ALA A 183 40.29 -18.03 -15.73
C ALA A 183 39.08 -17.76 -16.66
N ASN A 184 39.21 -16.68 -17.43
CA ASN A 184 38.39 -16.28 -18.58
C ASN A 184 38.47 -17.30 -19.74
N ILE A 185 37.36 -17.53 -20.46
CA ILE A 185 37.35 -17.85 -21.90
C ILE A 185 36.14 -17.16 -22.53
N GLY A 186 36.35 -16.61 -23.73
CA GLY A 186 35.44 -15.70 -24.39
C GLY A 186 34.33 -16.36 -25.22
N THR A 187 33.44 -15.47 -25.65
CA THR A 187 32.74 -15.45 -26.94
C THR A 187 32.03 -16.74 -27.39
N SER A 188 30.71 -16.75 -27.21
CA SER A 188 29.78 -17.22 -28.23
C SER A 188 28.42 -16.55 -28.04
N SER A 189 28.00 -15.74 -29.02
CA SER A 189 26.58 -15.57 -29.29
C SER A 189 26.00 -16.92 -29.67
N PRO A 190 24.76 -17.19 -29.26
CA PRO A 190 23.76 -17.51 -30.26
C PRO A 190 22.47 -16.72 -30.04
N ASP A 191 21.81 -16.43 -31.15
CA ASP A 191 20.43 -16.00 -31.24
C ASP A 191 19.54 -16.71 -30.21
N ALA A 192 18.89 -15.93 -29.36
CA ALA A 192 17.76 -16.37 -28.56
C ALA A 192 16.65 -15.32 -28.67
N THR A 193 15.75 -15.58 -29.60
CA THR A 193 14.39 -15.05 -29.64
C THR A 193 13.76 -15.28 -28.25
N THR A 194 13.79 -14.27 -27.40
CA THR A 194 13.10 -14.28 -26.11
C THR A 194 11.77 -13.60 -26.31
N GLY A 195 10.81 -14.40 -26.78
CA GLY A 195 9.40 -14.11 -26.61
C GLY A 195 9.08 -14.01 -25.11
N SER A 196 8.17 -13.10 -24.79
CA SER A 196 7.55 -12.95 -23.48
C SER A 196 7.24 -14.31 -22.85
N PRO A 197 7.60 -14.56 -21.58
CA PRO A 197 6.89 -15.56 -20.83
C PRO A 197 5.56 -14.94 -20.41
N ASP A 198 4.56 -15.04 -21.29
CA ASP A 198 3.18 -15.20 -20.84
C ASP A 198 3.09 -16.55 -20.13
N VAL A 199 3.65 -16.61 -18.92
CA VAL A 199 3.21 -17.60 -17.94
C VAL A 199 1.93 -17.01 -17.38
N GLN A 200 0.85 -17.29 -18.09
CA GLN A 200 -0.48 -17.34 -17.51
C GLN A 200 -0.41 -18.43 -16.43
N ALA A 201 0.09 -18.06 -15.26
CA ALA A 201 -0.01 -18.86 -14.07
C ALA A 201 -1.50 -18.91 -13.77
N SER A 202 -2.14 -19.98 -14.22
CA SER A 202 -3.51 -20.30 -13.92
C SER A 202 -3.69 -20.06 -12.42
N LEU A 203 -4.60 -19.15 -12.07
CA LEU A 203 -5.26 -19.17 -10.77
C LEU A 203 -5.61 -20.64 -10.49
N PRO A 204 -5.50 -21.11 -9.23
CA PRO A 204 -5.86 -22.49 -8.95
C PRO A 204 -7.22 -22.73 -9.57
N ASP A 205 -7.30 -23.73 -10.45
CA ASP A 205 -8.59 -24.30 -10.84
C ASP A 205 -9.43 -24.34 -9.57
N ALA A 206 -10.71 -24.01 -9.65
CA ALA A 206 -11.68 -24.20 -8.55
C ALA A 206 -11.75 -25.67 -8.04
N LYS A 207 -10.82 -26.53 -8.47
CA LYS A 207 -10.49 -27.88 -8.07
C LYS A 207 -9.22 -27.94 -7.21
N ALA A 208 -9.03 -27.06 -6.24
CA ALA A 208 -8.19 -27.44 -5.10
C ALA A 208 -8.89 -28.62 -4.40
N LYS A 209 -8.52 -29.86 -4.78
CA LYS A 209 -9.28 -31.08 -4.44
C LYS A 209 -9.22 -31.47 -2.96
N SER A 210 -8.40 -30.79 -2.16
CA SER A 210 -8.18 -31.12 -0.76
C SER A 210 -8.13 -29.84 0.11
N PRO A 211 -8.78 -29.83 1.27
CA PRO A 211 -8.66 -28.76 2.25
C PRO A 211 -7.19 -28.52 2.66
N PRO A 212 -6.83 -27.28 3.01
CA PRO A 212 -5.50 -26.95 3.49
C PRO A 212 -5.22 -27.71 4.80
N THR A 213 -4.00 -28.25 4.89
CA THR A 213 -3.52 -29.01 6.05
C THR A 213 -2.74 -28.13 7.02
N THR A 214 -2.39 -26.90 6.63
CA THR A 214 -1.60 -25.99 7.46
C THR A 214 -2.06 -24.55 7.34
N VAL A 215 -1.90 -23.80 8.43
CA VAL A 215 -2.11 -22.34 8.50
C VAL A 215 -0.85 -21.68 9.03
N ASP A 216 -0.36 -20.71 8.28
CA ASP A 216 0.75 -19.86 8.63
C ASP A 216 0.29 -18.74 9.54
N SER A 217 0.75 -18.74 10.79
CA SER A 217 0.33 -17.76 11.79
C SER A 217 0.56 -16.31 11.36
N LEU A 218 1.67 -16.02 10.66
CA LEU A 218 2.01 -14.67 10.22
C LEU A 218 1.04 -14.19 9.13
N LEU A 219 0.80 -15.01 8.11
CA LEU A 219 -0.19 -14.68 7.07
C LEU A 219 -1.61 -14.63 7.63
N ALA A 220 -1.96 -15.52 8.55
CA ALA A 220 -3.29 -15.59 9.16
C ALA A 220 -3.65 -14.32 9.95
N VAL A 221 -2.74 -13.80 10.78
CA VAL A 221 -3.01 -12.59 11.58
C VAL A 221 -2.95 -11.31 10.75
N THR A 222 -2.10 -11.25 9.71
CA THR A 222 -1.91 -10.03 8.91
C THR A 222 -2.92 -9.91 7.78
N LEU A 223 -2.93 -10.87 6.85
CA LEU A 223 -3.65 -10.77 5.57
C LEU A 223 -4.82 -11.76 5.49
N ALA A 224 -4.56 -13.04 5.71
CA ALA A 224 -5.46 -14.12 5.31
C ALA A 224 -6.79 -14.13 6.07
N GLY A 225 -6.78 -13.88 7.39
CA GLY A 225 -8.03 -13.82 8.18
C GLY A 225 -8.97 -12.71 7.72
N ASN A 226 -8.43 -11.48 7.61
CA ASN A 226 -9.23 -10.31 7.24
C ASN A 226 -9.67 -10.34 5.75
N LEU A 227 -8.83 -10.85 4.85
CA LEU A 227 -9.20 -11.10 3.46
C LEU A 227 -10.36 -12.09 3.36
N GLY A 228 -10.27 -13.22 4.08
CA GLY A 228 -11.31 -14.23 4.09
C GLY A 228 -12.64 -13.70 4.61
N LEU A 229 -12.63 -13.08 5.80
CA LEU A 229 -13.83 -12.56 6.46
C LEU A 229 -14.52 -11.47 5.63
N THR A 230 -13.76 -10.60 4.97
CA THR A 230 -14.32 -9.51 4.16
C THR A 230 -15.08 -10.02 2.93
N PHE A 231 -14.64 -11.13 2.34
CA PHE A 231 -15.24 -11.70 1.13
C PHE A 231 -16.34 -12.73 1.40
N LEU A 232 -16.74 -12.93 2.67
CA LEU A 232 -17.86 -13.78 3.01
C LEU A 232 -19.19 -13.24 2.44
N PRO A 233 -20.12 -14.11 2.01
CA PRO A 233 -21.44 -13.66 1.52
C PRO A 233 -22.21 -12.84 2.58
N GLY A 234 -22.81 -11.73 2.15
CA GLY A 234 -23.60 -10.85 3.03
C GLY A 234 -22.80 -9.78 3.77
N SER A 235 -21.48 -9.70 3.58
CA SER A 235 -20.64 -8.62 4.13
C SER A 235 -20.82 -7.27 3.42
N GLN A 236 -21.33 -7.22 2.16
CA GLN A 236 -21.75 -5.99 1.46
C GLN A 236 -22.79 -6.26 0.34
N SER A 237 -23.63 -5.26 0.02
CA SER A 237 -24.58 -5.31 -1.11
C SER A 237 -23.84 -5.24 -2.45
N GLN A 238 -24.30 -6.02 -3.43
CA GLN A 238 -23.82 -6.10 -4.82
C GLN A 238 -23.31 -4.77 -5.43
N SER A 239 -21.99 -4.56 -5.39
CA SER A 239 -21.18 -3.92 -6.45
C SER A 239 -19.71 -3.86 -5.98
N HIS A 240 -18.91 -4.88 -6.31
CA HIS A 240 -17.46 -5.03 -6.01
C HIS A 240 -17.03 -4.75 -4.55
N PRO A 241 -16.48 -5.72 -3.80
CA PRO A 241 -15.86 -5.41 -2.51
C PRO A 241 -14.66 -4.49 -2.79
N GLY A 242 -14.87 -3.18 -2.65
CA GLY A 242 -13.87 -2.15 -2.92
C GLY A 242 -12.71 -2.31 -1.95
N LEU A 243 -11.70 -3.08 -2.36
CA LEU A 243 -10.43 -3.13 -1.66
C LEU A 243 -9.75 -1.77 -1.81
N GLY A 244 -9.27 -1.25 -0.69
CA GLY A 244 -8.43 -0.08 -0.72
C GLY A 244 -9.15 1.21 -1.04
N SER A 245 -10.29 1.44 -0.38
CA SER A 245 -10.79 2.80 -0.23
C SER A 245 -9.72 3.67 0.45
N GLU A 246 -9.33 4.75 -0.23
CA GLU A 246 -8.45 5.79 0.31
C GLU A 246 -9.23 6.79 1.16
N GLY A 247 -8.49 7.66 1.84
CA GLY A 247 -9.03 8.75 2.64
C GLY A 247 -8.15 10.00 2.66
N CYS A 248 -8.57 10.99 3.42
CA CYS A 248 -7.87 12.25 3.62
C CYS A 248 -7.73 12.55 5.11
N TRP A 249 -6.55 13.02 5.49
CA TRP A 249 -6.34 13.66 6.78
C TRP A 249 -6.97 15.04 6.79
N ASP A 250 -7.46 15.45 7.94
CA ASP A 250 -7.87 16.82 8.23
C ASP A 250 -6.72 17.82 8.03
N GLN A 251 -5.53 17.48 8.53
CA GLN A 251 -4.31 18.27 8.35
C GLN A 251 -3.08 17.37 8.19
N LEU A 252 -2.21 17.68 7.24
CA LEU A 252 -1.00 16.88 7.01
C LEU A 252 0.15 17.21 7.98
N SER A 253 0.19 18.44 8.50
CA SER A 253 1.22 18.88 9.45
C SER A 253 0.98 18.36 10.87
N ALA A 254 -0.29 18.16 11.23
CA ALA A 254 -0.73 17.70 12.54
C ALA A 254 -2.00 16.84 12.39
N PRO A 255 -1.90 15.62 11.82
CA PRO A 255 -3.06 14.78 11.55
C PRO A 255 -3.77 14.35 12.83
N GLN A 256 -5.09 14.48 12.85
CA GLN A 256 -5.95 14.09 13.99
C GLN A 256 -7.13 13.23 13.54
N THR A 257 -7.62 13.42 12.32
CA THR A 257 -8.80 12.70 11.83
C THR A 257 -8.61 12.26 10.39
N PHE A 258 -8.84 10.97 10.13
CA PHE A 258 -8.77 10.38 8.80
C PHE A 258 -10.17 10.01 8.29
N ARG A 259 -10.60 10.64 7.19
CA ARG A 259 -11.91 10.41 6.57
C ARG A 259 -11.78 9.69 5.24
N LEU A 260 -12.55 8.64 5.05
CA LEU A 260 -12.58 7.87 3.82
C LEU A 260 -13.24 8.68 2.69
N LEU A 261 -12.71 8.54 1.48
CA LEU A 261 -13.26 9.15 0.27
C LEU A 261 -14.56 8.46 -0.18
N ASP A 262 -14.70 7.17 0.13
CA ASP A 262 -15.93 6.42 -0.06
C ASP A 262 -16.58 6.11 1.30
N PRO A 263 -17.77 6.66 1.61
CA PRO A 263 -18.46 6.38 2.87
C PRO A 263 -18.97 4.95 2.99
N ARG A 264 -19.01 4.17 1.89
CA ARG A 264 -19.41 2.75 1.87
C ARG A 264 -18.22 1.80 1.82
N ALA A 265 -17.03 2.31 2.13
CA ALA A 265 -15.79 1.55 2.15
C ALA A 265 -15.87 0.27 2.99
N SER A 266 -15.17 -0.76 2.50
CA SER A 266 -14.91 -1.98 3.26
C SER A 266 -13.97 -1.71 4.45
N LEU A 267 -13.93 -2.65 5.41
CA LEU A 267 -12.91 -2.67 6.47
C LEU A 267 -11.50 -2.84 5.91
N LEU A 268 -11.34 -3.39 4.70
CA LEU A 268 -10.06 -3.46 3.99
C LEU A 268 -9.76 -2.14 3.25
N THR A 269 -9.66 -1.07 4.01
CA THR A 269 -9.21 0.26 3.56
C THR A 269 -7.75 0.22 3.09
N MET A 270 -7.26 1.32 2.49
CA MET A 270 -5.83 1.44 2.20
C MET A 270 -4.95 1.48 3.41
N ALA A 271 -5.38 2.12 4.50
CA ALA A 271 -4.59 2.13 5.71
C ALA A 271 -4.46 0.73 6.32
N PHE A 272 -5.56 -0.04 6.34
CA PHE A 272 -5.55 -1.43 6.78
C PHE A 272 -4.57 -2.27 5.96
N LEU A 273 -4.73 -2.25 4.62
CA LEU A 273 -3.90 -3.06 3.72
C LEU A 273 -2.41 -2.66 3.77
N ASN A 274 -2.09 -1.37 3.94
CA ASN A 274 -0.72 -0.92 4.18
C ASN A 274 -0.17 -1.49 5.50
N GLY A 275 -0.91 -1.37 6.60
CA GLY A 275 -0.49 -1.89 7.91
C GLY A 275 -0.31 -3.40 7.93
N ALA A 276 -1.25 -4.15 7.35
CA ALA A 276 -1.17 -5.59 7.22
C ALA A 276 0.02 -6.04 6.37
N LEU A 277 0.29 -5.34 5.25
CA LEU A 277 1.42 -5.68 4.39
C LEU A 277 2.76 -5.34 5.05
N ASP A 278 2.86 -4.19 5.71
CA ASP A 278 4.06 -3.78 6.44
C ASP A 278 4.33 -4.76 7.60
N GLY A 279 3.30 -5.16 8.34
CA GLY A 279 3.38 -6.19 9.37
C GLY A 279 3.81 -7.55 8.84
N PHE A 280 3.30 -7.97 7.67
CA PHE A 280 3.72 -9.21 7.01
C PHE A 280 5.20 -9.15 6.60
N ILE A 281 5.62 -8.09 5.92
CA ILE A 281 7.00 -7.90 5.44
C ILE A 281 8.00 -7.87 6.60
N LEU A 282 7.71 -7.07 7.63
CA LEU A 282 8.62 -6.92 8.77
C LEU A 282 8.57 -8.13 9.70
N GLY A 283 7.41 -8.78 9.85
CA GLY A 283 7.29 -10.04 10.56
C GLY A 283 8.09 -11.16 9.90
N ASP A 284 8.04 -11.26 8.58
CA ASP A 284 8.84 -12.22 7.80
C ASP A 284 10.35 -11.96 8.00
N TYR A 285 10.77 -10.69 7.89
CA TYR A 285 12.14 -10.26 8.17
C TYR A 285 12.60 -10.65 9.58
N LEU A 286 11.81 -10.35 10.61
CA LEU A 286 12.13 -10.68 12.01
C LEU A 286 12.21 -12.19 12.25
N SER A 287 11.34 -12.98 11.60
CA SER A 287 11.34 -14.44 11.74
C SER A 287 12.62 -15.09 11.21
N GLN A 288 13.26 -14.45 10.23
CA GLN A 288 14.51 -14.90 9.61
C GLN A 288 15.76 -14.26 10.23
N THR A 289 15.58 -13.21 11.05
CA THR A 289 16.69 -12.49 11.67
C THR A 289 17.18 -13.24 12.92
N PRO A 290 18.46 -13.65 12.99
CA PRO A 290 19.03 -14.30 14.17
C PRO A 290 19.16 -13.32 15.33
N GLU A 291 19.24 -13.85 16.56
CA GLU A 291 19.51 -13.03 17.74
C GLU A 291 20.98 -12.56 17.79
N PRO A 292 21.27 -11.35 18.30
CA PRO A 292 20.32 -10.37 18.82
C PRO A 292 19.59 -9.61 17.69
N ARG A 293 18.26 -9.56 17.76
CA ARG A 293 17.43 -8.83 16.79
C ARG A 293 17.46 -7.31 17.04
N PRO A 294 17.22 -6.47 16.01
CA PRO A 294 17.04 -5.04 16.19
C PRO A 294 15.77 -4.76 17.01
N SER A 295 15.76 -3.63 17.73
CA SER A 295 14.54 -3.14 18.37
C SER A 295 13.47 -2.80 17.31
N LEU A 296 12.19 -2.93 17.65
CA LEU A 296 11.08 -2.58 16.75
C LEU A 296 11.09 -1.09 16.42
N SER A 297 11.40 -0.23 17.40
CA SER A 297 11.54 1.21 17.14
C SER A 297 12.62 1.50 16.09
N HIS A 298 13.77 0.84 16.17
CA HIS A 298 14.85 0.99 15.20
C HIS A 298 14.46 0.44 13.82
N LEU A 299 13.87 -0.76 13.78
CA LEU A 299 13.41 -1.39 12.55
C LEU A 299 12.38 -0.53 11.82
N LEU A 300 11.38 -0.02 12.52
CA LEU A 300 10.35 0.85 11.94
C LEU A 300 10.92 2.20 11.50
N SER A 301 11.85 2.78 12.28
CA SER A 301 12.53 4.03 11.89
C SER A 301 13.33 3.85 10.59
N GLN A 302 13.95 2.69 10.39
CA GLN A 302 14.64 2.37 9.15
C GLN A 302 13.65 2.13 8.01
N TYR A 303 12.64 1.31 8.23
CA TYR A 303 11.65 0.92 7.21
C TYR A 303 10.88 2.11 6.64
N TYR A 304 10.39 3.02 7.51
CA TYR A 304 9.72 4.26 7.10
C TYR A 304 10.69 5.42 6.79
N GLY A 305 12.00 5.15 6.81
CA GLY A 305 13.05 6.12 6.58
C GLY A 305 13.94 5.75 5.39
N ALA A 306 15.21 5.48 5.67
CA ALA A 306 16.25 5.25 4.66
C ALA A 306 16.31 3.81 4.13
N GLY A 307 15.67 2.85 4.82
CA GLY A 307 15.68 1.43 4.49
C GLY A 307 16.27 0.57 5.60
N VAL A 308 15.78 -0.67 5.71
CA VAL A 308 16.21 -1.65 6.71
C VAL A 308 17.63 -2.14 6.42
N ALA A 309 18.49 -2.17 7.43
CA ALA A 309 19.88 -2.64 7.33
C ALA A 309 20.70 -1.98 6.19
N GLY A 310 20.38 -0.73 5.85
CA GLY A 310 21.07 0.02 4.79
C GLY A 310 20.63 -0.32 3.36
N ASP A 311 19.61 -1.19 3.19
CA ASP A 311 19.02 -1.45 1.87
C ASP A 311 17.94 -0.40 1.55
N PRO A 312 18.18 0.54 0.61
CA PRO A 312 17.19 1.53 0.20
C PRO A 312 16.01 0.92 -0.56
N GLY A 313 16.17 -0.29 -1.08
CA GLY A 313 15.07 -1.10 -1.58
C GLY A 313 14.13 -1.50 -0.46
N PHE A 314 14.60 -1.69 0.78
CA PHE A 314 13.84 -2.04 1.98
C PHE A 314 13.17 -0.85 2.69
N ARG A 315 12.54 0.00 1.90
CA ARG A 315 11.71 1.12 2.36
C ARG A 315 10.22 0.83 2.19
N SER A 316 9.40 1.46 3.02
CA SER A 316 7.95 1.35 3.01
C SER A 316 7.29 1.75 1.69
N ASN A 317 7.91 2.67 0.94
CA ASN A 317 7.49 3.09 -0.41
C ASN A 317 7.39 1.92 -1.40
N PHE A 318 8.15 0.84 -1.17
CA PHE A 318 8.19 -0.35 -2.02
C PHE A 318 7.41 -1.54 -1.44
N ARG A 319 6.52 -1.31 -0.46
CA ARG A 319 5.78 -2.39 0.23
C ARG A 319 5.02 -3.31 -0.72
N ARG A 320 4.37 -2.77 -1.77
CA ARG A 320 3.57 -3.59 -2.70
C ARG A 320 4.45 -4.51 -3.53
N GLN A 321 5.59 -4.02 -4.01
CA GLN A 321 6.56 -4.83 -4.75
C GLN A 321 7.16 -5.94 -3.87
N LYS A 322 7.47 -5.64 -2.60
CA LYS A 322 7.95 -6.64 -1.64
C LYS A 322 6.90 -7.67 -1.28
N GLY A 323 5.69 -7.21 -0.98
CA GLY A 323 4.55 -8.06 -0.71
C GLY A 323 4.31 -9.07 -1.82
N ALA A 324 4.33 -8.60 -3.07
CA ALA A 324 4.21 -9.45 -4.26
C ALA A 324 5.37 -10.44 -4.44
N ALA A 325 6.56 -10.15 -3.89
CA ALA A 325 7.69 -11.07 -3.91
C ALA A 325 7.63 -12.13 -2.80
N LEU A 326 6.95 -11.84 -1.68
CA LEU A 326 6.86 -12.72 -0.51
C LEU A 326 5.67 -13.69 -0.56
N THR A 327 4.64 -13.41 -1.36
CA THR A 327 3.47 -14.28 -1.49
C THR A 327 2.92 -14.27 -2.91
N SER A 328 2.26 -15.37 -3.30
CA SER A 328 1.59 -15.53 -4.59
C SER A 328 0.10 -15.79 -4.38
N ALA A 329 -0.73 -15.52 -5.40
CA ALA A 329 -2.18 -15.75 -5.31
C ALA A 329 -2.54 -17.18 -4.87
N PRO A 330 -1.90 -18.26 -5.39
CA PRO A 330 -2.19 -19.62 -4.93
C PRO A 330 -1.82 -19.87 -3.46
N ILE A 331 -0.63 -19.40 -3.03
CA ILE A 331 -0.18 -19.57 -1.63
C ILE A 331 -1.15 -18.82 -0.70
N LEU A 332 -1.44 -17.57 -1.01
CA LEU A 332 -2.35 -16.76 -0.20
C LEU A 332 -3.76 -17.38 -0.18
N ALA A 333 -4.24 -17.97 -1.28
CA ALA A 333 -5.57 -18.59 -1.32
C ALA A 333 -5.65 -19.79 -0.37
N GLN A 334 -4.61 -20.61 -0.31
CA GLN A 334 -4.53 -21.70 0.66
C GLN A 334 -4.53 -21.18 2.10
N GLN A 335 -3.81 -20.09 2.37
CA GLN A 335 -3.77 -19.50 3.70
C GLN A 335 -5.09 -18.84 4.10
N VAL A 336 -5.78 -18.16 3.19
CA VAL A 336 -7.12 -17.60 3.43
C VAL A 336 -8.11 -18.74 3.73
N TRP A 337 -8.14 -19.78 2.90
CA TRP A 337 -9.02 -20.92 3.13
C TRP A 337 -8.73 -21.59 4.48
N GLY A 338 -7.47 -21.89 4.78
CA GLY A 338 -7.09 -22.54 6.03
C GLY A 338 -7.43 -21.67 7.25
N THR A 339 -7.23 -20.36 7.16
CA THR A 339 -7.58 -19.42 8.24
C THR A 339 -9.09 -19.38 8.46
N LEU A 340 -9.92 -19.42 7.41
CA LEU A 340 -11.38 -19.50 7.55
C LEU A 340 -11.82 -20.82 8.18
N VAL A 341 -11.19 -21.94 7.84
CA VAL A 341 -11.45 -23.25 8.48
C VAL A 341 -11.06 -23.21 9.95
N LEU A 342 -9.92 -22.58 10.30
CA LEU A 342 -9.50 -22.39 11.68
C LEU A 342 -10.52 -21.55 12.45
N LEU A 343 -10.96 -20.42 11.89
CA LEU A 343 -11.99 -19.56 12.47
C LEU A 343 -13.32 -20.30 12.69
N GLN A 344 -13.77 -21.08 11.72
CA GLN A 344 -15.00 -21.89 11.85
C GLN A 344 -14.94 -22.88 13.02
N ARG A 345 -13.74 -23.32 13.41
CA ARG A 345 -13.54 -24.21 14.57
C ARG A 345 -13.43 -23.44 15.89
N LEU A 346 -12.73 -22.30 15.89
CA LEU A 346 -12.57 -21.46 17.07
C LEU A 346 -13.90 -20.79 17.45
N GLU A 347 -14.73 -20.48 16.45
CA GLU A 347 -16.04 -19.84 16.62
C GLU A 347 -17.13 -20.59 15.84
N PRO A 348 -17.59 -21.77 16.33
CA PRO A 348 -18.58 -22.60 15.63
C PRO A 348 -19.93 -21.92 15.39
N VAL A 349 -20.23 -20.87 16.16
CA VAL A 349 -21.46 -20.07 16.06
C VAL A 349 -21.26 -18.78 15.25
N HIS A 350 -20.12 -18.61 14.56
CA HIS A 350 -19.89 -17.45 13.73
C HIS A 350 -20.95 -17.40 12.61
N PRO A 351 -21.84 -16.38 12.58
CA PRO A 351 -23.08 -16.42 11.79
C PRO A 351 -22.87 -16.65 10.30
N GLN A 352 -21.77 -16.11 9.74
CA GLN A 352 -21.45 -16.24 8.32
C GLN A 352 -20.69 -17.53 7.97
N LEU A 353 -20.08 -18.22 8.94
CA LEU A 353 -19.22 -19.38 8.70
C LEU A 353 -19.89 -20.71 9.05
N GLN A 354 -20.84 -20.73 9.99
CA GLN A 354 -21.44 -21.94 10.57
C GLN A 354 -22.07 -22.92 9.53
N HIS A 355 -22.43 -22.43 8.34
CA HIS A 355 -23.08 -23.22 7.29
C HIS A 355 -22.31 -23.28 5.98
N MET A 356 -21.06 -22.82 5.96
CA MET A 356 -20.26 -22.82 4.74
C MET A 356 -19.60 -24.18 4.51
N SER A 357 -19.77 -24.71 3.29
CA SER A 357 -19.05 -25.90 2.83
C SER A 357 -17.58 -25.56 2.55
N GLN A 358 -16.72 -26.58 2.52
CA GLN A 358 -15.30 -26.42 2.17
C GLN A 358 -15.12 -25.82 0.76
N GLU A 359 -15.99 -26.18 -0.19
CA GLU A 359 -15.99 -25.63 -1.54
C GLU A 359 -16.30 -24.13 -1.55
N HIS A 360 -17.31 -23.69 -0.78
CA HIS A 360 -17.61 -22.26 -0.66
C HIS A 360 -16.48 -21.47 -0.01
N LEU A 361 -15.82 -22.03 1.02
CA LEU A 361 -14.65 -21.39 1.65
C LEU A 361 -13.48 -21.26 0.66
N ALA A 362 -13.22 -22.28 -0.16
CA ALA A 362 -12.19 -22.24 -1.20
C ALA A 362 -12.51 -21.17 -2.27
N GLN A 363 -13.78 -21.01 -2.64
CA GLN A 363 -14.20 -19.99 -3.60
C GLN A 363 -14.04 -18.57 -3.02
N VAL A 364 -14.43 -18.34 -1.76
CA VAL A 364 -14.20 -17.07 -1.06
C VAL A 364 -12.71 -16.74 -1.04
N ALA A 365 -11.88 -17.72 -0.67
CA ALA A 365 -10.44 -17.54 -0.65
C ALA A 365 -9.88 -17.16 -2.02
N THR A 366 -10.29 -17.86 -3.08
CA THR A 366 -9.86 -17.57 -4.46
C THR A 366 -10.27 -16.16 -4.89
N ASN A 367 -11.49 -15.73 -4.58
CA ASN A 367 -11.96 -14.39 -4.93
C ASN A 367 -11.21 -13.30 -4.15
N ALA A 368 -11.03 -13.49 -2.85
CA ALA A 368 -10.34 -12.54 -1.97
C ALA A 368 -8.88 -12.33 -2.40
N THR A 369 -8.18 -13.42 -2.73
CA THR A 369 -6.77 -13.33 -3.13
C THR A 369 -6.59 -12.82 -4.54
N LYS A 370 -7.50 -13.14 -5.46
CA LYS A 370 -7.50 -12.53 -6.79
C LYS A 370 -7.63 -11.02 -6.68
N GLU A 371 -8.63 -10.53 -5.95
CA GLU A 371 -8.83 -9.08 -5.78
C GLU A 371 -7.61 -8.43 -5.10
N PHE A 372 -7.08 -9.01 -4.03
CA PHE A 372 -5.89 -8.47 -3.35
C PHE A 372 -4.64 -8.44 -4.25
N THR A 373 -4.38 -9.51 -4.99
CA THR A 373 -3.18 -9.59 -5.83
C THR A 373 -3.31 -8.74 -7.10
N GLU A 374 -4.47 -8.73 -7.76
CA GLU A 374 -4.67 -8.00 -9.01
C GLU A 374 -5.02 -6.51 -8.81
N ALA A 375 -5.89 -6.20 -7.85
CA ALA A 375 -6.39 -4.83 -7.64
C ALA A 375 -5.57 -4.03 -6.63
N PHE A 376 -4.88 -4.68 -5.68
CA PHE A 376 -4.00 -3.98 -4.73
C PHE A 376 -2.52 -4.12 -5.08
N LEU A 377 -1.95 -5.34 -5.05
CA LEU A 377 -0.52 -5.53 -5.31
C LEU A 377 -0.12 -5.24 -6.76
N GLY A 378 -0.99 -5.58 -7.72
CA GLY A 378 -0.78 -5.34 -9.15
C GLY A 378 -1.02 -3.90 -9.61
N CYS A 379 -1.42 -3.00 -8.70
CA CYS A 379 -1.70 -1.60 -8.99
C CYS A 379 -0.69 -0.68 -8.26
N PRO A 380 -0.35 0.49 -8.85
CA PRO A 380 0.57 1.40 -8.20
C PRO A 380 -0.08 2.03 -6.96
N ALA A 381 0.74 2.42 -5.99
CA ALA A 381 0.27 3.25 -4.88
C ALA A 381 0.08 4.69 -5.38
N ILE A 382 -1.17 5.16 -5.38
CA ILE A 382 -1.54 6.49 -5.85
C ILE A 382 -1.87 7.37 -4.64
N HIS A 383 -1.11 8.44 -4.45
CA HIS A 383 -1.43 9.48 -3.47
C HIS A 383 -2.59 10.34 -4.01
N PRO A 384 -3.75 10.37 -3.34
CA PRO A 384 -4.88 11.17 -3.79
C PRO A 384 -4.59 12.66 -3.65
N ARG A 385 -5.37 13.49 -4.34
CA ARG A 385 -5.20 14.96 -4.34
C ARG A 385 -5.00 15.60 -2.96
N CYS A 386 -5.83 15.22 -1.99
CA CYS A 386 -5.74 15.75 -0.63
C CYS A 386 -4.41 15.42 0.05
N ARG A 387 -3.77 14.32 -0.34
CA ARG A 387 -2.53 13.84 0.27
C ARG A 387 -1.35 14.74 0.01
N TRP A 388 -1.27 15.32 -1.19
CA TRP A 388 -0.20 16.25 -1.54
C TRP A 388 -0.63 17.71 -1.35
N GLY A 389 -1.78 17.97 -0.72
CA GLY A 389 -2.29 19.31 -0.46
C GLY A 389 -2.68 20.06 -1.72
N ALA A 390 -3.35 19.36 -2.65
CA ALA A 390 -3.84 19.98 -3.88
C ALA A 390 -4.83 21.11 -3.60
N ALA A 391 -4.69 22.21 -4.33
CA ALA A 391 -5.75 23.20 -4.43
C ALA A 391 -7.00 22.58 -5.09
N PRO A 392 -8.20 23.09 -4.80
CA PRO A 392 -9.41 22.71 -5.51
C PRO A 392 -9.31 22.98 -7.01
N TYR A 393 -10.09 22.24 -7.77
CA TYR A 393 -10.32 22.50 -9.19
C TYR A 393 -10.97 23.88 -9.36
N ARG A 394 -10.54 24.69 -10.33
CA ARG A 394 -11.19 25.96 -10.70
C ARG A 394 -12.23 25.69 -11.78
N GLY A 395 -13.45 26.16 -11.57
CA GLY A 395 -14.56 25.90 -12.49
C GLY A 395 -15.11 24.47 -12.37
N ARG A 396 -15.71 23.95 -13.44
CA ARG A 396 -16.38 22.64 -13.45
C ARG A 396 -15.57 21.65 -14.29
N PRO A 397 -15.06 20.55 -13.71
CA PRO A 397 -14.28 19.58 -14.46
C PRO A 397 -15.15 18.88 -15.51
N THR A 398 -14.57 18.63 -16.69
CA THR A 398 -15.25 17.91 -17.77
C THR A 398 -15.01 16.41 -17.62
N PRO A 399 -16.06 15.56 -17.59
CA PRO A 399 -15.89 14.11 -17.46
C PRO A 399 -15.32 13.47 -18.72
N LEU A 400 -14.52 12.41 -18.54
CA LEU A 400 -13.99 11.57 -19.61
C LEU A 400 -15.03 10.56 -20.12
N GLN A 401 -14.92 10.20 -21.40
CA GLN A 401 -15.64 9.06 -21.98
C GLN A 401 -14.73 7.82 -21.96
N LEU A 402 -14.89 6.98 -20.93
CA LEU A 402 -14.08 5.80 -20.69
C LEU A 402 -14.61 4.56 -21.46
N PRO A 403 -13.76 3.55 -21.75
CA PRO A 403 -12.30 3.53 -21.57
C PRO A 403 -11.57 4.39 -22.61
N LEU A 404 -10.43 4.98 -22.21
CA LEU A 404 -9.57 5.73 -23.12
C LEU A 404 -8.72 4.80 -24.00
N GLY A 405 -8.31 5.30 -25.17
CA GLY A 405 -7.51 4.52 -26.13
C GLY A 405 -6.03 4.88 -26.18
N PHE A 406 -5.58 5.83 -25.36
CA PHE A 406 -4.23 6.37 -25.44
C PHE A 406 -3.61 6.62 -24.06
N LEU A 407 -2.30 6.44 -23.99
CA LEU A 407 -1.46 6.86 -22.87
C LEU A 407 -0.38 7.79 -23.40
N TYR A 408 -0.34 9.02 -22.89
CA TYR A 408 0.61 10.04 -23.31
C TYR A 408 1.67 10.23 -22.22
N VAL A 409 2.93 9.93 -22.56
CA VAL A 409 4.05 10.04 -21.61
C VAL A 409 4.72 11.41 -21.73
N HIS A 410 4.94 12.01 -20.56
CA HIS A 410 5.57 13.32 -20.38
C HIS A 410 6.76 13.22 -19.43
N HIS A 411 7.69 14.17 -19.56
CA HIS A 411 8.48 14.60 -18.40
C HIS A 411 7.96 15.95 -17.93
N THR A 412 8.34 16.36 -16.73
CA THR A 412 7.99 17.71 -16.24
C THR A 412 8.97 18.77 -16.74
N TYR A 413 10.24 18.40 -17.02
CA TYR A 413 11.38 19.29 -17.29
C TYR A 413 11.71 20.21 -16.10
N VAL A 414 10.73 21.00 -15.67
CA VAL A 414 10.70 21.73 -14.40
C VAL A 414 9.42 21.33 -13.67
N PRO A 415 9.48 20.85 -12.42
CA PRO A 415 10.64 20.83 -11.53
C PRO A 415 11.66 19.71 -11.82
N ALA A 416 12.94 20.04 -11.63
CA ALA A 416 14.08 19.14 -11.62
C ALA A 416 15.07 19.56 -10.51
N PRO A 417 15.96 18.67 -10.00
CA PRO A 417 16.09 17.24 -10.31
C PRO A 417 14.89 16.40 -9.81
N PRO A 418 14.80 15.10 -10.18
CA PRO A 418 13.73 14.22 -9.71
C PRO A 418 13.59 14.21 -8.18
N CYS A 419 12.36 14.12 -7.68
CA CYS A 419 12.07 14.09 -6.24
C CYS A 419 12.19 12.65 -5.69
N MET A 420 12.80 12.50 -4.49
CA MET A 420 13.16 11.19 -3.91
C MET A 420 12.43 10.87 -2.60
N ASP A 421 11.64 11.81 -2.11
CA ASP A 421 10.85 11.71 -0.89
C ASP A 421 9.50 12.41 -1.08
N PHE A 422 8.54 12.00 -0.26
CA PHE A 422 7.16 12.47 -0.33
C PHE A 422 7.05 13.99 -0.16
N ALA A 423 7.79 14.59 0.78
CA ALA A 423 7.71 16.02 1.05
C ALA A 423 8.10 16.84 -0.19
N ARG A 424 9.19 16.46 -0.86
CA ARG A 424 9.66 17.10 -2.09
C ARG A 424 8.75 16.80 -3.27
N CYS A 425 8.28 15.57 -3.44
CA CYS A 425 7.35 15.24 -4.53
C CYS A 425 6.01 15.96 -4.38
N ALA A 426 5.44 16.03 -3.18
CA ALA A 426 4.22 16.79 -2.91
C ALA A 426 4.43 18.30 -3.12
N ALA A 427 5.60 18.85 -2.76
CA ALA A 427 5.95 20.25 -3.05
C ALA A 427 6.04 20.51 -4.56
N ASN A 428 6.65 19.60 -5.32
CA ASN A 428 6.70 19.67 -6.78
C ASN A 428 5.30 19.64 -7.40
N MET A 429 4.41 18.76 -6.92
CA MET A 429 3.00 18.71 -7.34
C MET A 429 2.29 20.04 -7.14
N ARG A 430 2.38 20.62 -5.93
CA ARG A 430 1.80 21.94 -5.62
C ARG A 430 2.40 23.06 -6.47
N SER A 431 3.71 23.00 -6.74
CA SER A 431 4.38 23.98 -7.59
C SER A 431 3.87 23.94 -9.03
N MET A 432 3.74 22.75 -9.62
CA MET A 432 3.18 22.57 -10.95
C MET A 432 1.72 22.99 -11.01
N GLN A 433 0.91 22.64 -10.00
CA GLN A 433 -0.48 23.04 -9.96
C GLN A 433 -0.63 24.57 -9.91
N ARG A 434 0.13 25.26 -9.05
CA ARG A 434 0.13 26.73 -8.98
C ARG A 434 0.53 27.35 -10.31
N TYR A 435 1.59 26.86 -10.95
CA TYR A 435 1.98 27.37 -12.27
C TYR A 435 0.86 27.19 -13.31
N HIS A 436 0.25 26.01 -13.38
CA HIS A 436 -0.86 25.75 -14.31
C HIS A 436 -2.09 26.61 -14.01
N GLN A 437 -2.48 26.77 -12.74
CA GLN A 437 -3.67 27.54 -12.37
C GLN A 437 -3.42 29.06 -12.40
N ASP A 438 -2.35 29.54 -11.80
CA ASP A 438 -2.09 30.97 -11.57
C ASP A 438 -1.41 31.64 -12.76
N THR A 439 -0.61 30.90 -13.53
CA THR A 439 0.15 31.47 -14.66
C THR A 439 -0.43 31.08 -16.01
N GLN A 440 -0.93 29.85 -16.18
CA GLN A 440 -1.51 29.38 -17.45
C GLN A 440 -3.04 29.51 -17.50
N ASP A 441 -3.68 29.95 -16.41
CA ASP A 441 -5.14 30.05 -16.26
C ASP A 441 -5.89 28.74 -16.54
N TRP A 442 -5.25 27.61 -16.19
CA TRP A 442 -5.89 26.30 -16.29
C TRP A 442 -6.73 26.03 -15.06
N GLU A 443 -7.72 25.16 -15.25
CA GLU A 443 -8.62 24.76 -14.18
C GLU A 443 -7.91 23.98 -13.06
N ASP A 444 -6.83 23.27 -13.40
CA ASP A 444 -6.04 22.43 -12.50
C ASP A 444 -4.71 22.03 -13.16
N ILE A 445 -3.86 21.31 -12.43
CA ILE A 445 -2.65 20.66 -12.98
C ILE A 445 -2.97 19.93 -14.30
N GLY A 446 -2.09 20.04 -15.29
CA GLY A 446 -2.39 19.55 -16.64
C GLY A 446 -2.46 18.03 -16.78
N TYR A 447 -1.69 17.29 -15.98
CA TYR A 447 -1.54 15.85 -16.12
C TYR A 447 -2.66 15.07 -15.41
N SER A 448 -2.98 13.87 -15.93
CA SER A 448 -3.85 12.92 -15.23
C SER A 448 -3.13 12.36 -14.00
N PHE A 449 -1.89 11.93 -14.17
CA PHE A 449 -1.04 11.37 -13.12
C PHE A 449 0.40 11.88 -13.25
N VAL A 450 1.10 11.94 -12.12
CA VAL A 450 2.52 12.29 -12.06
C VAL A 450 3.28 11.25 -11.25
N VAL A 451 4.39 10.74 -11.76
CA VAL A 451 5.22 9.73 -11.11
C VAL A 451 6.45 10.39 -10.49
N GLY A 452 6.62 10.17 -9.18
CA GLY A 452 7.83 10.56 -8.44
C GLY A 452 8.91 9.48 -8.50
N SER A 453 10.16 9.83 -8.20
CA SER A 453 11.21 8.82 -8.01
C SER A 453 11.24 8.26 -6.58
N ASP A 454 10.33 8.72 -5.72
CA ASP A 454 10.04 8.20 -4.39
C ASP A 454 9.23 6.90 -4.41
N GLY A 455 8.84 6.38 -5.58
CA GLY A 455 8.11 5.11 -5.73
C GLY A 455 6.59 5.24 -5.72
N TYR A 456 6.05 6.46 -5.67
CA TYR A 456 4.61 6.72 -5.72
C TYR A 456 4.15 7.37 -7.02
N VAL A 457 2.87 7.16 -7.32
CA VAL A 457 2.12 7.93 -8.30
C VAL A 457 1.30 8.98 -7.55
N TYR A 458 1.20 10.18 -8.10
CA TYR A 458 0.43 11.28 -7.56
C TYR A 458 -0.75 11.56 -8.48
N GLU A 459 -1.94 11.60 -7.90
CA GLU A 459 -3.16 11.95 -8.63
C GLU A 459 -3.12 13.43 -9.03
N GLY A 460 -3.14 13.71 -10.34
CA GLY A 460 -3.37 15.04 -10.88
C GLY A 460 -4.87 15.24 -11.08
N ARG A 461 -5.33 15.31 -12.33
CA ARG A 461 -6.77 15.28 -12.66
C ARG A 461 -7.40 13.89 -12.50
N GLY A 462 -6.59 12.84 -12.35
CA GLY A 462 -7.06 11.50 -12.05
C GLY A 462 -7.73 10.78 -13.22
N TRP A 463 -8.54 9.77 -12.88
CA TRP A 463 -9.11 8.82 -13.84
C TRP A 463 -10.34 9.32 -14.60
N TYR A 464 -11.06 10.30 -14.05
CA TYR A 464 -12.43 10.60 -14.48
C TYR A 464 -12.57 11.97 -15.17
N TRP A 465 -11.53 12.81 -15.15
CA TRP A 465 -11.60 14.19 -15.63
C TRP A 465 -10.61 14.47 -16.77
N VAL A 466 -11.04 15.27 -17.74
CA VAL A 466 -10.24 15.65 -18.91
C VAL A 466 -9.00 16.44 -18.50
N GLY A 467 -7.85 16.04 -19.06
CA GLY A 467 -6.53 16.67 -18.89
C GLY A 467 -6.36 18.06 -19.53
N ALA A 468 -5.18 18.64 -19.33
CA ALA A 468 -4.65 19.78 -20.09
C ALA A 468 -3.18 19.58 -20.51
N HIS A 469 -2.77 18.31 -20.72
CA HIS A 469 -1.38 17.93 -20.95
C HIS A 469 -0.98 17.83 -22.43
N THR A 470 -1.92 17.56 -23.34
CA THR A 470 -1.65 17.35 -24.78
C THR A 470 -2.73 18.02 -25.61
N LEU A 471 -2.40 19.19 -26.16
CA LEU A 471 -3.32 20.02 -26.93
C LEU A 471 -4.02 19.22 -28.04
N GLY A 472 -5.36 19.26 -28.08
CA GLY A 472 -6.18 18.53 -29.06
C GLY A 472 -6.41 17.04 -28.75
N HIS A 473 -5.80 16.50 -27.70
CA HIS A 473 -5.85 15.07 -27.37
C HIS A 473 -6.26 14.74 -25.92
N ASN A 474 -6.43 15.76 -25.06
CA ASN A 474 -6.73 15.63 -23.63
C ASN A 474 -7.92 14.72 -23.26
N SER A 475 -8.95 14.62 -24.11
CA SER A 475 -10.15 13.81 -23.85
C SER A 475 -10.04 12.37 -24.34
N ARG A 476 -8.91 11.99 -24.93
CA ARG A 476 -8.72 10.70 -25.62
C ARG A 476 -7.74 9.76 -24.93
N GLY A 477 -6.91 10.29 -24.03
CA GLY A 477 -5.89 9.52 -23.32
C GLY A 477 -5.47 10.16 -22.01
N PHE A 478 -4.90 9.33 -21.14
CA PHE A 478 -4.32 9.79 -19.88
C PHE A 478 -2.93 10.37 -20.12
N GLY A 479 -2.66 11.55 -19.57
CA GLY A 479 -1.32 12.13 -19.54
C GLY A 479 -0.59 11.77 -18.27
N VAL A 480 0.52 11.04 -18.40
CA VAL A 480 1.36 10.59 -17.29
C VAL A 480 2.71 11.27 -17.38
N ALA A 481 3.03 12.12 -16.42
CA ALA A 481 4.32 12.81 -16.34
C ALA A 481 5.27 12.15 -15.35
N ILE A 482 6.57 12.17 -15.64
CA ILE A 482 7.61 11.80 -14.67
C ILE A 482 8.34 13.07 -14.20
N VAL A 483 8.47 13.26 -12.89
CA VAL A 483 9.13 14.43 -12.29
C VAL A 483 10.63 14.44 -12.61
N GLY A 484 11.13 15.48 -13.26
CA GLY A 484 12.52 15.59 -13.72
C GLY A 484 12.69 15.99 -15.19
N ASN A 485 13.96 16.14 -15.58
CA ASN A 485 14.40 16.39 -16.94
C ASN A 485 15.10 15.14 -17.48
N TYR A 486 14.51 14.54 -18.51
CA TYR A 486 14.97 13.30 -19.12
C TYR A 486 15.41 13.47 -20.58
N THR A 487 15.96 14.64 -20.92
CA THR A 487 16.61 14.84 -22.21
C THR A 487 17.87 13.99 -22.35
N ALA A 488 18.72 13.95 -21.32
CA ALA A 488 20.02 13.26 -21.37
C ALA A 488 20.16 12.06 -20.41
N ALA A 489 19.21 11.86 -19.50
CA ALA A 489 19.24 10.79 -18.51
C ALA A 489 17.89 10.07 -18.45
N LEU A 490 17.89 8.83 -17.99
CA LEU A 490 16.66 8.06 -17.77
C LEU A 490 16.10 8.28 -16.35
N PRO A 491 14.76 8.16 -16.18
CA PRO A 491 14.14 7.94 -14.87
C PRO A 491 14.68 6.69 -14.16
N THR A 492 14.37 6.57 -12.87
CA THR A 492 14.63 5.32 -12.13
C THR A 492 13.86 4.16 -12.75
N GLU A 493 14.41 2.95 -12.68
CA GLU A 493 13.72 1.75 -13.21
C GLU A 493 12.35 1.54 -12.55
N ALA A 494 12.20 1.91 -11.27
CA ALA A 494 10.91 1.87 -10.58
C ALA A 494 9.87 2.81 -11.23
N ALA A 495 10.27 4.03 -11.60
CA ALA A 495 9.40 4.96 -12.31
C ALA A 495 9.07 4.47 -13.74
N LEU A 496 10.07 3.96 -14.47
CA LEU A 496 9.87 3.38 -15.80
C LEU A 496 8.88 2.21 -15.76
N ARG A 497 9.08 1.25 -14.86
CA ARG A 497 8.17 0.10 -14.67
C ARG A 497 6.75 0.55 -14.31
N THR A 498 6.62 1.59 -13.48
CA THR A 498 5.31 2.12 -13.09
C THR A 498 4.54 2.66 -14.29
N VAL A 499 5.19 3.41 -15.18
CA VAL A 499 4.55 3.98 -16.38
C VAL A 499 4.37 2.93 -17.48
N ARG A 500 5.33 2.02 -17.66
CA ARG A 500 5.33 0.97 -18.69
C ARG A 500 4.31 -0.11 -18.41
N ASP A 501 4.28 -0.61 -17.17
CA ASP A 501 3.58 -1.86 -16.83
C ASP A 501 2.47 -1.63 -15.80
N THR A 502 2.81 -1.09 -14.62
CA THR A 502 1.95 -1.19 -13.44
C THR A 502 0.69 -0.31 -13.54
N LEU A 503 0.85 0.98 -13.85
CA LEU A 503 -0.26 1.92 -14.00
C LEU A 503 -1.19 1.54 -15.16
N PRO A 504 -0.70 1.29 -16.40
CA PRO A 504 -1.60 0.94 -17.51
C PRO A 504 -2.28 -0.42 -17.29
N SER A 505 -1.59 -1.43 -16.76
CA SER A 505 -2.22 -2.73 -16.47
C SER A 505 -3.36 -2.61 -15.45
N CYS A 506 -3.15 -1.80 -14.41
CA CYS A 506 -4.20 -1.48 -13.44
C CYS A 506 -5.40 -0.78 -14.10
N ALA A 507 -5.14 0.22 -14.95
CA ALA A 507 -6.19 0.95 -15.67
C ALA A 507 -6.97 0.06 -16.66
N VAL A 508 -6.30 -0.89 -17.33
CA VAL A 508 -6.95 -1.86 -18.22
C VAL A 508 -7.87 -2.79 -17.44
N ARG A 509 -7.40 -3.35 -16.32
CA ARG A 509 -8.23 -4.21 -15.46
C ARG A 509 -9.45 -3.48 -14.91
N ALA A 510 -9.28 -2.21 -14.53
CA ALA A 510 -10.35 -1.36 -14.05
C ALA A 510 -11.31 -0.85 -15.16
N GLY A 511 -11.09 -1.22 -16.43
CA GLY A 511 -11.92 -0.75 -17.55
C GLY A 511 -11.80 0.75 -17.85
N LEU A 512 -10.71 1.39 -17.40
CA LEU A 512 -10.44 2.81 -17.59
C LEU A 512 -9.61 3.05 -18.87
N LEU A 513 -8.77 2.08 -19.24
CA LEU A 513 -7.92 2.10 -20.42
C LEU A 513 -8.24 0.86 -21.28
N ARG A 514 -8.27 1.02 -22.60
CA ARG A 514 -8.50 -0.10 -23.51
C ARG A 514 -7.30 -1.06 -23.50
N PRO A 515 -7.50 -2.39 -23.62
CA PRO A 515 -6.38 -3.33 -23.74
C PRO A 515 -5.47 -3.06 -24.94
N ASP A 516 -6.03 -2.52 -26.04
CA ASP A 516 -5.31 -2.18 -27.27
C ASP A 516 -4.87 -0.70 -27.34
N TYR A 517 -4.68 -0.06 -26.18
CA TYR A 517 -4.27 1.34 -26.13
C TYR A 517 -2.96 1.59 -26.89
N ALA A 518 -2.80 2.82 -27.38
CA ALA A 518 -1.55 3.29 -27.97
C ALA A 518 -0.76 4.14 -26.96
N LEU A 519 0.51 3.80 -26.76
CA LEU A 519 1.47 4.56 -25.98
C LEU A 519 2.24 5.52 -26.90
N LEU A 520 2.26 6.79 -26.52
CA LEU A 520 2.89 7.86 -27.30
C LEU A 520 3.65 8.81 -26.37
N GLY A 521 4.83 9.29 -26.81
CA GLY A 521 5.49 10.44 -26.21
C GLY A 521 4.83 11.75 -26.65
N HIS A 522 4.83 12.77 -25.79
CA HIS A 522 4.18 14.06 -26.07
C HIS A 522 4.58 14.68 -27.43
N ARG A 523 5.87 14.64 -27.77
CA ARG A 523 6.44 15.13 -29.04
C ARG A 523 5.81 14.54 -30.31
N GLN A 524 5.14 13.39 -30.23
CA GLN A 524 4.50 12.77 -31.40
C GLN A 524 3.20 13.47 -31.80
N LEU A 525 2.65 14.33 -30.93
CA LEU A 525 1.33 14.93 -31.11
C LEU A 525 1.37 16.46 -31.19
N VAL A 526 2.35 17.09 -30.56
CA VAL A 526 2.53 18.55 -30.58
C VAL A 526 4.02 18.90 -30.69
N ARG A 527 4.31 20.14 -31.10
CA ARG A 527 5.70 20.64 -31.22
C ARG A 527 6.29 20.90 -29.83
N THR A 528 7.04 19.95 -29.31
CA THR A 528 7.70 20.00 -28.00
C THR A 528 8.83 18.98 -27.95
N ASP A 529 9.84 19.21 -27.11
CA ASP A 529 10.88 18.23 -26.82
C ASP A 529 10.44 17.21 -25.75
N CYS A 530 9.30 17.41 -25.09
CA CYS A 530 8.77 16.46 -24.10
C CYS A 530 8.50 15.09 -24.77
N PRO A 531 8.87 13.93 -24.17
CA PRO A 531 9.31 13.72 -22.79
C PRO A 531 10.84 13.74 -22.57
N GLY A 532 11.61 14.39 -23.45
CA GLY A 532 13.07 14.35 -23.46
C GLY A 532 13.61 13.18 -24.28
N ASP A 533 14.78 13.35 -24.90
CA ASP A 533 15.32 12.39 -25.89
C ASP A 533 15.62 11.03 -25.29
N ALA A 534 16.35 10.98 -24.18
CA ALA A 534 16.67 9.72 -23.52
C ALA A 534 15.40 8.93 -23.12
N LEU A 535 14.41 9.59 -22.52
CA LEU A 535 13.15 8.93 -22.18
C LEU A 535 12.36 8.53 -23.43
N PHE A 536 12.28 9.38 -24.45
CA PHE A 536 11.57 9.05 -25.68
C PHE A 536 12.17 7.84 -26.39
N ASP A 537 13.49 7.74 -26.48
CA ASP A 537 14.17 6.58 -27.06
C ASP A 537 13.86 5.32 -26.26
N GLN A 538 13.77 5.41 -24.94
CA GLN A 538 13.34 4.31 -24.09
C GLN A 538 11.89 3.88 -24.38
N LEU A 539 10.96 4.83 -24.60
CA LEU A 539 9.56 4.51 -24.92
C LEU A 539 9.42 3.68 -26.21
N ARG A 540 10.32 3.86 -27.17
CA ARG A 540 10.28 3.13 -28.45
C ARG A 540 10.47 1.62 -28.30
N THR A 541 11.00 1.18 -27.15
CA THR A 541 11.21 -0.24 -26.82
C THR A 541 10.02 -0.86 -26.08
N TRP A 542 9.03 -0.05 -25.68
CA TRP A 542 7.94 -0.52 -24.83
C TRP A 542 6.81 -1.18 -25.62
N PRO A 543 6.08 -2.12 -24.99
CA PRO A 543 4.78 -2.56 -25.49
C PRO A 543 3.86 -1.36 -25.74
N HIS A 544 2.92 -1.50 -26.69
CA HIS A 544 1.96 -0.47 -27.08
C HIS A 544 2.54 0.81 -27.71
N PHE A 545 3.87 0.98 -27.79
CA PHE A 545 4.45 2.13 -28.46
C PHE A 545 4.02 2.19 -29.92
N THR A 546 3.46 3.32 -30.34
CA THR A 546 3.00 3.52 -31.71
C THR A 546 3.89 4.51 -32.44
N ALA A 547 4.70 4.03 -33.38
CA ALA A 547 5.58 4.88 -34.20
C ALA A 547 4.81 5.82 -35.14
N ASN A 548 3.68 5.35 -35.68
CA ASN A 548 2.89 6.09 -36.68
C ASN A 548 1.57 6.57 -36.07
N VAL A 549 1.52 7.85 -35.70
CA VAL A 549 0.23 8.50 -35.40
C VAL A 549 -0.50 8.66 -36.74
N LYS A 550 -1.41 7.75 -37.07
CA LYS A 550 -2.34 7.97 -38.19
C LYS A 550 -3.16 9.20 -37.86
N THR A 551 -2.79 10.35 -38.41
CA THR A 551 -3.68 11.52 -38.46
C THR A 551 -4.92 11.06 -39.21
N ARG A 552 -6.04 10.81 -38.50
CA ARG A 552 -7.33 10.74 -39.20
C ARG A 552 -7.48 12.11 -39.84
N PRO A 553 -7.52 12.22 -41.18
CA PRO A 553 -7.81 13.49 -41.80
C PRO A 553 -9.13 13.97 -41.21
N ALA A 554 -9.19 15.25 -40.83
CA ALA A 554 -10.45 15.88 -40.49
C ALA A 554 -11.45 15.48 -41.58
N ARG A 555 -12.62 14.95 -41.19
CA ARG A 555 -13.71 14.73 -42.16
C ARG A 555 -13.86 16.05 -42.90
N SER A 556 -13.50 16.07 -44.18
CA SER A 556 -13.81 17.20 -45.04
C SER A 556 -15.31 17.38 -44.92
N VAL A 557 -15.72 18.55 -44.43
CA VAL A 557 -17.09 18.98 -44.55
C VAL A 557 -17.36 18.99 -46.04
N SER A 558 -18.13 18.01 -46.49
CA SER A 558 -18.66 17.93 -47.84
C SER A 558 -19.19 19.32 -48.22
N GLN A 559 -18.56 19.94 -49.22
CA GLN A 559 -19.13 21.07 -49.93
C GLN A 559 -20.43 20.60 -50.58
N ARG A 560 -21.54 20.64 -49.84
CA ARG A 560 -22.88 20.49 -50.39
C ARG A 560 -23.81 21.46 -49.69
N SER A 561 -23.67 22.72 -50.08
CA SER A 561 -24.75 23.68 -50.36
C SER A 561 -24.15 25.08 -50.39
N ARG A 562 -23.53 25.45 -51.53
CA ARG A 562 -23.59 26.84 -51.96
C ARG A 562 -25.02 27.07 -52.42
N ARG A 563 -25.86 27.62 -51.56
CA ARG A 563 -26.96 28.47 -52.01
C ARG A 563 -26.49 29.89 -51.79
N GLU A 564 -26.30 30.60 -52.90
CA GLU A 564 -26.11 32.05 -52.91
C GLU A 564 -27.28 32.72 -52.18
N PRO A 565 -27.04 33.66 -51.27
CA PRO A 565 -28.04 34.65 -50.91
C PRO A 565 -28.11 35.71 -52.02
N SER A 566 -29.33 36.02 -52.45
CA SER A 566 -29.63 37.08 -53.42
C SER A 566 -29.01 38.43 -53.03
N PRO A 567 -28.64 39.30 -54.00
CA PRO A 567 -27.97 40.55 -53.69
C PRO A 567 -28.93 41.55 -53.03
N LEU A 568 -28.65 41.91 -51.78
CA LEU A 568 -29.19 43.10 -51.14
C LEU A 568 -28.41 44.31 -51.65
N THR A 569 -29.06 45.10 -52.49
CA THR A 569 -28.59 46.41 -52.93
C THR A 569 -28.71 47.38 -51.75
N LEU A 570 -27.59 47.97 -51.32
CA LEU A 570 -27.57 49.14 -50.44
C LEU A 570 -26.76 50.26 -51.12
N PRO A 571 -27.24 51.52 -51.08
CA PRO A 571 -26.64 52.61 -51.80
C PRO A 571 -25.38 53.14 -51.11
N ALA A 572 -24.48 53.68 -51.93
CA ALA A 572 -23.20 54.27 -51.55
C ALA A 572 -23.35 55.65 -50.90
N SER A 573 -22.57 55.90 -49.86
CA SER A 573 -22.03 57.18 -49.34
C SER A 573 -21.47 56.91 -47.94
N ASP A 574 -20.31 57.36 -47.48
CA ASP A 574 -19.19 58.09 -48.06
C ASP A 574 -17.96 57.78 -47.18
N LEU A 575 -16.78 57.85 -47.79
CA LEU A 575 -15.48 57.78 -47.14
C LEU A 575 -15.13 59.12 -46.49
N GLN A 576 -14.77 59.10 -45.20
CA GLN A 576 -13.60 59.81 -44.64
C GLN A 576 -13.19 59.21 -43.30
#